data_AF-A0A9D0LM43-F1
#
_entry.id   AF-A0A9D0LM43-F1
#
_cell.length_a   1.000
_cell.length_b   1.000
_cell.length_c   1.000
_cell.angle_alpha   90.00
_cell.angle_beta   90.00
_cell.angle_gamma   90.00
#
_symmetry.space_group_name_H-M   'P 1'
#
loop_
_entity.id
_entity.type
_entity.pdbx_description
1 polymer ?
#
loop_
_entity_poly.entity_id
_entity_poly.type
_entity_poly.pdbx_seq_one_letter_code
_entity_poly.pdbx_strand_id
1 'polypeptide(L)'
;MGKKSEEELYIEAIRELKPQLRELLGPEEGTRLNRSLGQYLRWARSPEHRERSLTRALGRIAEHPTLREQLGRIVEDLGGAGAAVRLYQQLPGGPDDVPAGTVMVCPVNPSHCRKRLQYAGQRLRCPQHKVDLVPEWEVKSGG
;
A
#
# COMPACT_ATOMS: atom_id res chain seq x y z
N MET A 1 9.79 20.02 -21.66
CA MET A 1 8.71 19.71 -20.69
C MET A 1 9.26 18.67 -19.73
N GLY A 2 9.41 19.01 -18.44
CA GLY A 2 9.94 18.07 -17.44
C GLY A 2 8.96 16.92 -17.28
N LYS A 3 9.45 15.67 -17.33
CA LYS A 3 8.62 14.50 -17.01
C LYS A 3 8.14 14.65 -15.56
N LYS A 4 6.83 14.65 -15.35
CA LYS A 4 6.23 14.57 -14.00
C LYS A 4 6.81 13.34 -13.30
N SER A 5 7.10 13.44 -12.00
CA SER A 5 7.50 12.25 -11.26
C SER A 5 6.33 11.27 -11.20
N GLU A 6 6.63 9.99 -11.03
CA GLU A 6 5.61 8.95 -10.90
C GLU A 6 4.66 9.26 -9.73
N GLU A 7 5.18 9.74 -8.59
CA GLU A 7 4.36 10.15 -7.44
C GLU A 7 3.39 11.30 -7.77
N GLU A 8 3.84 12.28 -8.55
CA GLU A 8 3.01 13.41 -8.97
C GLU A 8 1.86 12.95 -9.87
N LEU A 9 2.17 12.04 -10.79
CA LEU A 9 1.18 11.43 -11.67
C LEU A 9 0.09 10.71 -10.88
N TYR A 10 0.47 9.97 -9.83
CA TYR A 10 -0.50 9.28 -8.97
C TYR A 10 -1.30 10.21 -8.08
N ILE A 11 -0.68 11.26 -7.55
CA ILE A 11 -1.39 12.29 -6.79
C ILE A 11 -2.46 12.95 -7.66
N GLU A 12 -2.15 13.19 -8.93
CA GLU A 12 -3.09 13.75 -9.91
C GLU A 12 -4.20 12.75 -10.25
N ALA A 13 -3.85 11.50 -10.55
CA ALA A 13 -4.83 10.45 -10.83
C ALA A 13 -5.82 10.23 -9.67
N ILE A 14 -5.35 10.23 -8.42
CA ILE A 14 -6.22 10.12 -7.25
C ILE A 14 -7.15 11.34 -7.16
N ARG A 15 -6.68 12.55 -7.50
CA ARG A 15 -7.54 13.75 -7.50
C ARG A 15 -8.66 13.65 -8.52
N GLU A 16 -8.39 13.09 -9.69
CA GLU A 16 -9.40 12.87 -10.74
C GLU A 16 -10.36 11.72 -10.43
N LEU A 17 -9.91 10.70 -9.68
CA LEU A 17 -10.76 9.61 -9.24
C LEU A 17 -11.77 10.03 -8.16
N LYS A 18 -11.38 10.93 -7.25
CA LYS A 18 -12.20 11.37 -6.11
C LYS A 18 -13.65 11.78 -6.42
N PRO A 19 -13.96 12.57 -7.46
CA PRO A 19 -15.35 12.90 -7.80
C PRO A 19 -16.19 11.67 -8.18
N GLN A 20 -15.57 10.61 -8.72
CA GLN A 20 -16.24 9.41 -9.21
C GLN A 20 -16.56 8.41 -8.09
N LEU A 21 -15.93 8.55 -6.91
CA LEU A 21 -16.04 7.57 -5.81
C LEU A 21 -17.46 7.32 -5.31
N ARG A 22 -18.31 8.36 -5.28
CA ARG A 22 -19.70 8.22 -4.81
C ARG A 22 -20.57 7.43 -5.78
N GLU A 23 -20.27 7.52 -7.07
CA GLU A 23 -20.96 6.76 -8.11
C GLU A 23 -20.46 5.31 -8.12
N LEU A 24 -19.15 5.09 -8.02
CA LEU A 24 -18.53 3.77 -8.12
C LEU A 24 -18.73 2.88 -6.88
N LEU A 25 -18.79 3.47 -5.68
CA LEU A 25 -18.90 2.72 -4.40
C LEU A 25 -20.22 2.99 -3.65
N GLY A 26 -21.08 3.87 -4.17
CA GLY A 26 -22.25 4.37 -3.47
C GLY A 26 -21.93 5.52 -2.50
N PRO A 27 -22.97 6.19 -1.97
CA PRO A 27 -22.83 7.46 -1.28
C PRO A 27 -22.07 7.37 0.04
N GLU A 28 -22.25 6.30 0.82
CA GLU A 28 -21.64 6.15 2.15
C GLU A 28 -20.15 5.80 2.04
N GLU A 29 -19.84 4.68 1.39
CA GLU A 29 -18.46 4.21 1.24
C GLU A 29 -17.64 5.17 0.36
N GLY A 30 -18.23 5.72 -0.71
CA GLY A 30 -17.58 6.74 -1.52
C GLY A 30 -17.22 8.00 -0.73
N THR A 31 -18.09 8.45 0.19
CA THR A 31 -17.80 9.59 1.07
C THR A 31 -16.69 9.27 2.08
N ARG A 32 -16.73 8.06 2.66
CA ARG A 32 -15.71 7.59 3.61
C ARG A 32 -14.34 7.53 2.96
N LEU A 33 -14.24 6.88 1.79
CA LEU A 33 -12.98 6.75 1.06
C LEU A 33 -12.47 8.12 0.58
N ASN A 34 -13.34 8.99 0.07
CA ASN A 34 -12.97 10.35 -0.34
C ASN A 34 -12.33 11.15 0.81
N ARG A 35 -12.89 11.04 2.03
CA ARG A 35 -12.33 11.68 3.22
C ARG A 35 -10.92 11.16 3.55
N SER A 36 -10.74 9.84 3.53
CA SER A 36 -9.43 9.19 3.79
C SER A 36 -8.38 9.61 2.75
N LEU A 37 -8.72 9.55 1.46
CA LEU A 37 -7.84 10.00 0.38
C LEU A 37 -7.50 11.49 0.50
N GLY A 38 -8.47 12.33 0.90
CA GLY A 38 -8.22 13.73 1.20
C GLY A 38 -7.23 13.98 2.34
N GLN A 39 -7.18 13.11 3.35
CA GLN A 39 -6.16 13.18 4.40
C GLN A 39 -4.77 12.81 3.86
N TYR A 40 -4.67 11.70 3.13
CA TYR A 40 -3.38 11.26 2.58
C TYR A 40 -2.80 12.24 1.57
N LEU A 41 -3.63 12.79 0.67
CA LEU A 41 -3.20 13.80 -0.29
C LEU A 41 -2.72 15.10 0.37
N ARG A 42 -3.26 15.45 1.55
CA ARG A 42 -2.76 16.61 2.31
C ARG A 42 -1.36 16.34 2.87
N TRP A 43 -1.12 15.15 3.42
CA TRP A 43 0.20 14.76 3.91
C TRP A 43 1.23 14.57 2.79
N ALA A 44 0.79 14.13 1.61
CA ALA A 44 1.65 13.95 0.44
C ALA A 44 2.25 15.25 -0.13
N ARG A 45 1.78 16.41 0.34
CA ARG A 45 2.41 17.71 0.04
C ARG A 45 3.82 17.82 0.63
N SER A 46 4.05 17.20 1.79
CA SER A 46 5.39 17.14 2.39
C SER A 46 6.21 16.03 1.71
N PRO A 47 7.40 16.31 1.17
CA PRO A 47 8.27 15.30 0.57
C PRO A 47 8.57 14.13 1.52
N GLU A 48 8.78 14.41 2.81
CA GLU A 48 9.09 13.41 3.85
C GLU A 48 7.96 12.40 4.11
N HIS A 49 6.73 12.74 3.72
CA HIS A 49 5.54 11.92 3.94
C HIS A 49 4.88 11.49 2.65
N ARG A 50 5.39 11.90 1.49
CA ARG A 50 4.79 11.69 0.18
C ARG A 50 4.63 10.22 -0.14
N GLU A 51 5.73 9.49 -0.21
CA GLU A 51 5.76 8.06 -0.52
C GLU A 51 4.81 7.26 0.40
N ARG A 52 4.91 7.46 1.72
CA ARG A 52 4.08 6.74 2.71
C ARG A 52 2.59 7.07 2.57
N SER A 53 2.25 8.34 2.33
CA SER A 53 0.86 8.76 2.20
C SER A 53 0.26 8.26 0.89
N LEU A 54 1.05 8.29 -0.17
CA LEU A 54 0.66 7.75 -1.47
C LEU A 54 0.43 6.24 -1.40
N THR A 55 1.34 5.51 -0.76
CA THR A 55 1.21 4.05 -0.53
C THR A 55 -0.10 3.72 0.19
N ARG A 56 -0.45 4.47 1.25
CA ARG A 56 -1.72 4.28 1.97
C ARG A 56 -2.94 4.59 1.12
N ALA A 57 -2.89 5.66 0.33
CA ALA A 57 -3.97 6.02 -0.56
C ALA A 57 -4.23 4.94 -1.62
N LEU A 58 -3.15 4.42 -2.23
CA LEU A 58 -3.23 3.35 -3.22
C LEU A 58 -3.68 2.03 -2.60
N GLY A 59 -3.22 1.69 -1.40
CA GLY A 59 -3.70 0.51 -0.66
C GLY A 59 -5.21 0.54 -0.45
N ARG A 60 -5.76 1.68 -0.02
CA ARG A 60 -7.23 1.85 0.12
C ARG A 60 -7.98 1.75 -1.20
N ILE A 61 -7.40 2.22 -2.31
CA ILE A 61 -8.01 2.08 -3.64
C ILE A 61 -7.94 0.63 -4.13
N ALA A 62 -6.85 -0.08 -3.83
CA ALA A 62 -6.65 -1.47 -4.23
C ALA A 62 -7.63 -2.45 -3.56
N GLU A 63 -8.21 -2.09 -2.41
CA GLU A 63 -9.32 -2.84 -1.79
C GLU A 63 -10.58 -2.90 -2.67
N HIS A 64 -10.69 -2.02 -3.69
CA HIS A 64 -11.84 -1.93 -4.58
C HIS A 64 -11.42 -2.17 -6.04
N PRO A 65 -11.71 -3.35 -6.62
CA PRO A 65 -11.31 -3.68 -8.00
C PRO A 65 -11.72 -2.63 -9.04
N THR A 66 -12.97 -2.14 -8.98
CA THR A 66 -13.49 -1.13 -9.89
C THR A 66 -12.70 0.18 -9.83
N LEU A 67 -12.26 0.59 -8.63
CA LEU A 67 -11.48 1.82 -8.47
C LEU A 67 -10.04 1.63 -8.96
N ARG A 68 -9.47 0.44 -8.78
CA ARG A 68 -8.14 0.09 -9.29
C ARG A 68 -8.10 0.18 -10.81
N GLU A 69 -9.09 -0.39 -11.49
CA GLU A 69 -9.21 -0.29 -12.94
C GLU A 69 -9.36 1.16 -13.40
N GLN A 70 -10.22 1.92 -12.75
CA GLN A 70 -10.44 3.32 -13.10
C GLN A 70 -9.20 4.20 -12.86
N LEU A 71 -8.47 3.95 -11.78
CA LEU A 71 -7.20 4.63 -11.51
C LEU A 71 -6.17 4.31 -12.60
N GLY A 72 -6.09 3.05 -13.04
CA GLY A 72 -5.20 2.63 -14.12
C GLY A 72 -5.46 3.39 -15.41
N ARG A 73 -6.73 3.53 -15.81
CA ARG A 73 -7.12 4.32 -17.00
C ARG A 73 -6.70 5.78 -16.89
N ILE A 74 -6.99 6.43 -15.75
CA ILE A 74 -6.61 7.82 -15.51
C ILE A 74 -5.08 8.00 -15.61
N VAL A 75 -4.32 7.05 -15.05
CA VAL A 75 -2.85 7.07 -15.10
C VAL A 75 -2.33 6.96 -16.54
N GLU A 76 -2.97 6.14 -17.38
CA GLU A 76 -2.65 6.02 -18.81
C GLU A 76 -2.96 7.33 -19.55
N ASP A 77 -4.15 7.90 -19.31
CA ASP A 77 -4.61 9.16 -19.91
C ASP A 77 -3.68 10.34 -19.56
N LEU A 78 -3.12 10.35 -18.35
CA LEU A 78 -2.13 11.33 -17.89
C LEU A 78 -0.73 11.13 -18.50
N GLY A 79 -0.55 10.18 -19.42
CA GLY A 79 0.70 9.91 -20.11
C GLY A 79 1.63 8.97 -19.34
N GLY A 80 1.12 8.23 -18.37
CA GLY A 80 1.82 7.17 -17.65
C GLY A 80 1.96 5.90 -18.49
N ALA A 81 2.60 5.98 -19.65
CA ALA A 81 2.82 4.83 -20.53
C ALA A 81 3.60 3.72 -19.79
N GLY A 82 2.94 2.59 -19.50
CA GLY A 82 3.51 1.47 -18.74
C GLY A 82 3.43 1.60 -17.21
N ALA A 83 2.81 2.67 -16.69
CA ALA A 83 2.64 2.90 -15.25
C ALA A 83 1.40 2.19 -14.67
N ALA A 84 0.37 1.94 -15.48
CA ALA A 84 -0.87 1.28 -15.04
C ALA A 84 -0.68 -0.12 -14.42
N VAL A 85 0.41 -0.80 -14.80
CA VAL A 85 0.72 -2.17 -14.34
C VAL A 85 1.83 -2.19 -13.28
N ARG A 86 2.65 -1.14 -13.19
CA ARG A 86 3.84 -1.13 -12.33
C ARG A 86 3.62 -0.57 -10.94
N LEU A 87 2.55 0.17 -10.71
CA LEU A 87 2.41 0.85 -9.43
C LEU A 87 1.90 -0.07 -8.34
N TYR A 88 2.94 -0.60 -7.71
CA TYR A 88 2.91 -1.48 -6.59
C TYR A 88 2.05 -2.69 -6.95
N GLN A 89 2.69 -3.67 -7.61
CA GLN A 89 2.59 -5.03 -7.07
C GLN A 89 2.43 -4.84 -5.57
N GLN A 90 1.33 -5.35 -4.99
CA GLN A 90 1.30 -5.56 -3.55
C GLN A 90 2.72 -5.96 -3.19
N LEU A 91 3.40 -5.17 -2.34
CA LEU A 91 4.59 -5.70 -1.66
C LEU A 91 4.19 -7.13 -1.34
N PRO A 92 4.92 -8.17 -1.79
CA PRO A 92 4.50 -9.55 -1.58
C PRO A 92 3.91 -9.66 -0.17
N GLY A 93 2.59 -9.90 -0.10
CA GLY A 93 1.74 -9.34 0.98
C GLY A 93 0.40 -8.77 0.50
N GLY A 94 -0.13 -9.31 -0.59
CA GLY A 94 -1.52 -9.12 -0.98
C GLY A 94 -2.41 -10.16 -0.34
N PRO A 95 -3.64 -9.82 0.04
CA PRO A 95 -4.42 -10.37 1.18
C PRO A 95 -3.70 -11.06 2.37
N ASP A 96 -2.41 -11.32 2.29
CA ASP A 96 -1.51 -11.89 3.29
C ASP A 96 -0.90 -10.79 4.17
N ASP A 97 -1.66 -9.74 4.46
CA ASP A 97 -1.24 -8.75 5.43
C ASP A 97 -1.23 -9.46 6.78
N VAL A 98 -0.04 -9.89 7.20
CA VAL A 98 0.15 -10.66 8.43
C VAL A 98 -0.54 -9.87 9.54
N PRO A 99 -1.65 -10.37 10.09
CA PRO A 99 -2.54 -9.52 10.88
C PRO A 99 -1.80 -9.04 12.12
N ALA A 100 -2.17 -7.85 12.59
CA ALA A 100 -1.69 -7.37 13.88
C ALA A 100 -1.93 -8.45 14.96
N GLY A 101 -0.96 -8.64 15.85
CA GLY A 101 -0.96 -9.71 16.84
C GLY A 101 -0.27 -11.01 16.41
N THR A 102 0.05 -11.17 15.12
CA THR A 102 0.79 -12.35 14.62
C THR A 102 2.21 -12.39 15.15
N VAL A 103 2.67 -13.60 15.47
CA VAL A 103 4.02 -13.85 15.96
C VAL A 103 4.98 -13.97 14.79
N MET A 104 5.96 -13.08 14.78
CA MET A 104 7.09 -13.07 13.85
C MET A 104 8.32 -13.67 14.51
N VAL A 105 9.06 -14.49 13.77
CA VAL A 105 10.25 -15.19 14.21
C VAL A 105 11.40 -14.96 13.23
N CYS A 106 12.62 -15.18 13.68
CA CYS A 106 13.77 -15.15 12.78
C CYS A 106 13.75 -16.41 11.89
N PRO A 107 13.84 -16.27 10.56
CA PRO A 107 13.80 -17.42 9.63
C PRO A 107 15.04 -18.31 9.74
N VAL A 108 16.16 -17.79 10.24
CA VAL A 108 17.42 -18.54 10.40
C VAL A 108 17.44 -19.36 11.69
N ASN A 109 16.88 -18.81 12.79
CA ASN A 109 16.74 -19.51 14.06
C ASN A 109 15.60 -18.88 14.87
N PRO A 110 14.45 -19.57 15.02
CA PRO A 110 13.28 -19.03 15.74
C PRO A 110 13.57 -18.62 17.19
N SER A 111 14.57 -19.21 17.83
CA SER A 111 14.93 -18.93 19.23
C SER A 111 15.64 -17.58 19.43
N HIS A 112 16.19 -16.97 18.37
CA HIS A 112 16.95 -15.71 18.49
C HIS A 112 16.07 -14.47 18.65
N CYS A 113 14.90 -14.45 18.01
CA CYS A 113 14.02 -13.29 18.04
C CYS A 113 12.60 -13.73 17.72
N ARG A 114 11.69 -13.50 18.68
CA ARG A 114 10.25 -13.76 18.58
C ARG A 114 9.52 -12.49 19.01
N LYS A 115 8.75 -11.87 18.12
CA LYS A 115 8.06 -10.60 18.38
C LYS A 115 6.68 -10.61 17.73
N ARG A 116 5.69 -9.97 18.37
CA ARG A 116 4.36 -9.80 17.78
C ARG A 116 4.29 -8.51 16.97
N LEU A 117 3.64 -8.57 15.81
CA LEU A 117 3.26 -7.37 15.07
C LEU A 117 2.26 -6.55 15.87
N GLN A 118 2.48 -5.24 15.96
CA GLN A 118 1.58 -4.29 16.59
C GLN A 118 0.54 -3.75 15.60
N TYR A 119 0.90 -3.67 14.32
CA TYR A 119 0.02 -3.24 13.23
C TYR A 119 0.41 -3.96 11.94
N ALA A 120 -0.57 -4.15 11.05
CA ALA A 120 -0.36 -4.76 9.73
C ALA A 120 0.70 -3.96 8.93
N GLY A 121 1.56 -4.66 8.20
CA GLY A 121 2.69 -4.08 7.49
C GLY A 121 3.88 -3.60 8.35
N GLN A 122 3.89 -3.82 9.67
CA GLN A 122 5.07 -3.51 10.50
C GLN A 122 6.26 -4.40 10.12
N ARG A 123 7.39 -3.81 9.74
CA ARG A 123 8.64 -4.55 9.49
C ARG A 123 9.44 -4.71 10.78
N LEU A 124 9.66 -5.95 11.20
CA LEU A 124 10.50 -6.30 12.35
C LEU A 124 11.78 -6.97 11.88
N ARG A 125 12.90 -6.69 12.54
CA ARG A 125 14.21 -7.27 12.21
C ARG A 125 14.80 -8.07 13.37
N CYS A 126 15.49 -9.15 13.03
CA CYS A 126 16.33 -9.90 13.96
C CYS A 126 17.62 -9.11 14.26
N PRO A 127 17.96 -8.83 15.53
CA PRO A 127 19.19 -8.11 15.86
C PRO A 127 20.46 -8.93 15.56
N GLN A 128 20.37 -10.26 15.66
CA GLN A 128 21.51 -11.17 15.47
C GLN A 128 21.88 -11.32 13.99
N HIS A 129 20.88 -11.69 13.17
CA HIS A 129 21.09 -12.06 11.77
C HIS A 129 20.80 -10.90 10.80
N LYS A 130 20.29 -9.76 11.30
CA LYS A 130 19.92 -8.57 10.50
C LYS A 130 18.95 -8.85 9.34
N VAL A 131 18.24 -9.98 9.40
CA VAL A 131 17.17 -10.35 8.46
C VAL A 131 15.82 -9.87 8.96
N ASP A 132 14.88 -9.69 8.03
CA ASP A 132 13.48 -9.41 8.35
C ASP A 132 12.87 -10.65 9.01
N LEU A 133 12.07 -10.43 10.07
CA LEU A 133 11.33 -11.50 10.71
C LEU A 133 10.17 -11.92 9.80
N VAL A 134 9.86 -13.21 9.81
CA VAL A 134 8.76 -13.81 9.05
C VAL A 134 7.73 -14.40 10.02
N PRO A 135 6.47 -14.61 9.62
CA PRO A 135 5.48 -15.26 10.49
C PRO A 135 5.92 -16.67 10.91
N GLU A 136 5.58 -17.08 12.13
CA GLU A 136 5.94 -18.40 12.67
C GLU A 136 5.44 -19.57 11.79
N TRP A 137 4.35 -19.40 11.06
CA TRP A 137 3.82 -20.42 10.15
C TRP A 137 4.67 -20.62 8.89
N GLU A 138 5.49 -19.65 8.47
CA GLU A 138 6.31 -19.77 7.26
C GLU A 138 7.57 -20.60 7.50
N VAL A 139 8.07 -20.63 8.74
CA VAL A 139 9.27 -21.39 9.11
C VAL A 139 8.99 -22.89 9.20
N LYS A 140 7.73 -23.30 9.36
CA LYS A 140 7.35 -24.73 9.49
C LYS A 140 7.21 -25.47 8.15
N SER A 141 7.40 -24.79 7.02
CA SER A 141 7.21 -25.37 5.68
C SER A 141 8.50 -25.85 5.01
N GLY A 142 9.63 -25.88 5.72
CA GLY A 142 10.90 -26.40 5.22
C GLY A 142 11.61 -27.27 6.24
N GLY A 143 11.41 -28.59 6.14
CA GLY A 143 12.31 -29.66 6.60
C GLY A 143 12.77 -29.65 8.05
#